data_AF-A0A7V5N7Y1-F1
#
_entry.id   AF-A0A7V5N7Y1-F1
#
_cell.length_a   1.000
_cell.length_b   1.000
_cell.length_c   1.000
_cell.angle_alpha   90.00
_cell.angle_beta   90.00
_cell.angle_gamma   90.00
#
_symmetry.space_group_name_H-M   'P 1'
#
loop_
_entity.id
_entity.type
_entity.pdbx_description
1 polymer ?
#
loop_
_entity_poly.entity_id
_entity_poly.type
_entity_poly.pdbx_seq_one_letter_code
_entity_poly.pdbx_strand_id
1 'polypeptide(L)'
;LLECTTGVTPGRVTRRVLATDSAYLPLRYNYVVAWPSLLRVTAAGTNSAVVEFIGAASTGFRVYTSTNLSSWAVAANESALGPQAQQYTLTGLQPNQTYYVKVTAVNGTTESPSSPILSIRLAPGAKKWLIVNGYDRWTRKTESGGMAHNFVTRVAGPLAAMGYAFESADNVRVLDRTLTLPDYDAVWWILGDESSTDDSVSYQEQLALQDYLQQGGKLFISGSEILYDLISKANTINDTAFALNYLKCGYGADGSSGNGYSVSGLAGTVFSGANASFDNGTGGTFDVKYPDVLVPQSGATAILQYATGGIAGITYTGVFGTGSVPGAVCLFGFPYETITTESARMDFAQRVANFFFASSNVPLWQQYR
;
A
#
# COMPACT_ATOMS: atom_id res chain seq x y z
N LEU A 1 22.76 18.05 -12.51
CA LEU A 1 22.61 19.50 -12.79
C LEU A 1 22.10 20.15 -11.51
N LEU A 2 22.96 20.92 -10.83
CA LEU A 2 22.64 21.63 -9.58
C LEU A 2 21.98 22.96 -9.95
N GLU A 3 20.74 23.18 -9.55
CA GLU A 3 20.17 24.52 -9.49
C GLU A 3 20.38 25.10 -8.09
N CYS A 4 21.09 26.23 -8.06
CA CYS A 4 21.29 27.06 -6.89
C CYS A 4 20.09 28.03 -6.80
N THR A 5 19.24 27.88 -5.79
CA THR A 5 18.32 28.95 -5.41
C THR A 5 18.97 29.81 -4.35
N THR A 6 19.21 31.05 -4.72
CA THR A 6 19.79 32.14 -3.93
C THR A 6 18.94 32.48 -2.70
N GLY A 7 19.60 32.58 -1.54
CA GLY A 7 19.32 33.65 -0.57
C GLY A 7 18.46 33.33 0.65
N VAL A 8 18.94 32.48 1.57
CA VAL A 8 18.73 32.63 3.03
C VAL A 8 19.75 31.76 3.79
N THR A 9 20.32 32.32 4.87
CA THR A 9 21.08 31.80 6.04
C THR A 9 21.74 30.39 5.95
N PRO A 10 22.96 30.14 6.50
CA PRO A 10 23.58 28.80 6.45
C PRO A 10 22.81 27.80 7.33
N GLY A 11 21.80 27.18 6.73
CA GLY A 11 20.97 26.13 7.30
C GLY A 11 20.88 25.02 6.25
N ARG A 12 21.35 23.83 6.63
CA ARG A 12 21.15 22.51 6.01
C ARG A 12 20.61 22.55 4.56
N VAL A 13 21.49 22.33 3.58
CA VAL A 13 21.06 22.00 2.21
C VAL A 13 20.33 20.65 2.26
N THR A 14 19.00 20.67 2.31
CA THR A 14 18.18 19.49 2.05
C THR A 14 18.25 19.21 0.55
N ARG A 15 18.80 18.05 0.18
CA ARG A 15 18.79 17.56 -1.19
C ARG A 15 17.33 17.47 -1.64
N ARG A 16 16.93 18.33 -2.59
CA ARG A 16 15.63 18.19 -3.27
C ARG A 16 15.72 16.92 -4.11
N VAL A 17 14.93 15.90 -3.78
CA VAL A 17 14.82 14.68 -4.58
C VAL A 17 14.17 15.11 -5.91
N LEU A 18 14.99 15.21 -6.95
CA LEU A 18 14.52 15.52 -8.30
C LEU A 18 13.90 14.27 -8.93
N ALA A 19 13.04 14.46 -9.94
CA ALA A 19 12.31 13.44 -10.71
C ALA A 19 13.11 12.23 -11.22
N THR A 20 14.44 12.29 -11.13
CA THR A 20 15.36 11.30 -11.68
C THR A 20 16.43 10.87 -10.67
N ASP A 21 16.19 11.09 -9.36
CA ASP A 21 17.15 10.61 -8.37
C ASP A 21 17.08 9.08 -8.29
N SER A 22 17.92 8.43 -9.10
CA SER A 22 18.09 6.97 -9.11
C SER A 22 18.66 6.43 -7.79
N ALA A 23 18.99 7.30 -6.84
CA ALA A 23 19.44 6.94 -5.50
C ALA A 23 18.38 7.18 -4.41
N TYR A 24 17.15 7.59 -4.74
CA TYR A 24 16.07 7.59 -3.76
C TYR A 24 15.72 6.15 -3.38
N LEU A 25 15.77 5.87 -2.09
CA LEU A 25 15.27 4.64 -1.50
C LEU A 25 14.20 5.02 -0.47
N PRO A 26 13.11 4.24 -0.37
CA PRO A 26 12.19 4.34 0.75
C PRO A 26 12.96 4.35 2.07
N LEU A 27 12.50 5.15 3.04
CA LEU A 27 13.29 5.44 4.24
C LEU A 27 13.53 4.20 5.10
N ARG A 28 12.69 3.16 4.98
CA ARG A 28 12.94 1.86 5.60
C ARG A 28 14.32 1.28 5.28
N TYR A 29 14.90 1.61 4.12
CA TYR A 29 16.22 1.12 3.68
C TYR A 29 17.39 1.96 4.17
N ASN A 30 17.14 3.09 4.86
CA ASN A 30 18.19 3.83 5.57
C ASN A 30 18.55 3.20 6.93
N TYR A 31 17.85 2.15 7.32
CA TYR A 31 18.04 1.47 8.60
C TYR A 31 18.51 0.03 8.39
N VAL A 32 19.46 -0.38 9.22
CA VAL A 32 19.90 -1.77 9.25
C VAL A 32 18.88 -2.58 10.04
N VAL A 33 18.22 -3.50 9.36
CA VAL A 33 17.32 -4.49 9.97
C VAL A 33 18.00 -5.86 10.06
N ALA A 34 17.54 -6.69 10.98
CA ALA A 34 18.09 -8.03 11.20
C ALA A 34 17.55 -9.10 10.22
N TRP A 35 16.74 -8.71 9.22
CA TRP A 35 16.07 -9.62 8.28
C TRP A 35 16.24 -9.15 6.82
N PRO A 36 16.15 -10.07 5.83
CA PRO A 36 16.06 -9.68 4.42
C PRO A 36 14.77 -8.93 4.12
N SER A 37 14.80 -8.01 3.16
CA SER A 37 13.60 -7.32 2.68
C SER A 37 13.06 -7.99 1.42
N LEU A 38 11.79 -8.41 1.45
CA LEU A 38 11.09 -8.89 0.26
C LEU A 38 10.66 -7.70 -0.59
N LEU A 39 11.06 -7.68 -1.85
CA LEU A 39 10.82 -6.56 -2.77
C LEU A 39 9.63 -6.81 -3.69
N ARG A 40 9.41 -8.04 -4.15
CA ARG A 40 8.19 -8.41 -4.87
C ARG A 40 7.94 -9.91 -4.90
N VAL A 41 6.68 -10.26 -5.01
CA VAL A 41 6.19 -11.58 -5.42
C VAL A 41 5.17 -11.36 -6.54
N THR A 42 5.63 -11.56 -7.78
CA THR A 42 4.88 -11.22 -9.01
C THR A 42 4.87 -12.41 -9.96
N ALA A 43 3.85 -12.54 -10.82
CA ALA A 43 3.74 -13.65 -11.73
C ALA A 43 4.90 -13.67 -12.73
N ALA A 44 5.48 -14.86 -12.94
CA ALA A 44 6.48 -15.13 -13.98
C ALA A 44 5.90 -16.00 -15.11
N GLY A 45 4.67 -16.47 -14.93
CA GLY A 45 3.96 -17.37 -15.82
C GLY A 45 2.61 -17.76 -15.19
N THR A 46 1.91 -18.71 -15.80
CA THR A 46 0.57 -19.13 -15.33
C THR A 46 0.59 -19.97 -14.05
N ASN A 47 1.76 -20.52 -13.69
CA ASN A 47 1.97 -21.39 -12.52
C ASN A 47 3.30 -21.09 -11.78
N SER A 48 3.86 -19.90 -12.00
CA SER A 48 5.15 -19.51 -11.44
C SER A 48 5.17 -18.05 -11.01
N ALA A 49 6.03 -17.74 -10.04
CA ALA A 49 6.19 -16.40 -9.51
C ALA A 49 7.66 -16.08 -9.23
N VAL A 50 8.08 -14.87 -9.56
CA VAL A 50 9.37 -14.33 -9.14
C VAL A 50 9.23 -13.83 -7.71
N VAL A 51 10.09 -14.34 -6.83
CA VAL A 51 10.33 -13.85 -5.48
C VAL A 51 11.64 -13.09 -5.51
N GLU A 52 11.59 -11.78 -5.31
CA GLU A 52 12.76 -10.92 -5.30
C GLU A 52 12.94 -10.32 -3.91
N PHE A 53 14.17 -10.30 -3.42
CA PHE A 53 14.53 -9.81 -2.10
C PHE A 53 15.89 -9.13 -2.12
N ILE A 54 16.16 -8.35 -1.09
CA ILE A 54 17.51 -7.84 -0.77
C ILE A 54 17.89 -8.23 0.64
N GLY A 55 19.13 -8.69 0.81
CA GLY A 55 19.66 -9.02 2.13
C GLY A 55 21.13 -9.42 2.07
N ALA A 56 21.69 -9.62 3.25
CA ALA A 56 23.05 -10.13 3.42
C ALA A 56 23.03 -11.43 4.22
N ALA A 57 23.83 -12.40 3.78
CA ALA A 57 24.00 -13.69 4.42
C ALA A 57 25.42 -14.20 4.21
N SER A 58 25.98 -14.97 5.15
CA SER A 58 27.26 -15.65 4.99
C SER A 58 27.13 -17.07 4.42
N THR A 59 25.97 -17.71 4.58
CA THR A 59 25.70 -19.05 4.07
C THR A 59 24.71 -19.04 2.90
N GLY A 60 23.63 -18.26 3.01
CA GLY A 60 22.61 -18.18 1.96
C GLY A 60 21.26 -17.74 2.48
N PHE A 61 20.20 -18.04 1.74
CA PHE A 61 18.84 -17.64 2.07
C PHE A 61 17.88 -18.83 2.05
N ARG A 62 16.78 -18.72 2.79
CA ARG A 62 15.66 -19.66 2.70
C ARG A 62 14.40 -18.91 2.29
N VAL A 63 13.72 -19.43 1.27
CA VAL A 63 12.39 -18.95 0.86
C VAL A 63 11.37 -19.93 1.39
N TYR A 64 10.39 -19.42 2.13
CA TYR A 64 9.28 -20.20 2.65
C TYR A 64 7.99 -19.82 1.95
N THR A 65 7.12 -20.82 1.77
CA THR A 65 5.75 -20.62 1.29
C THR A 65 4.74 -21.18 2.27
N SER A 66 3.56 -20.58 2.32
CA SER A 66 2.41 -21.05 3.08
C SER A 66 1.13 -20.80 2.30
N THR A 67 0.10 -21.62 2.52
CA THR A 67 -1.25 -21.41 2.00
C THR A 67 -2.25 -21.02 3.09
N ASN A 68 -1.83 -21.03 4.36
CA ASN A 68 -2.71 -20.85 5.53
C ASN A 68 -2.09 -19.95 6.63
N LEU A 69 -0.91 -19.36 6.38
CA LEU A 69 -0.12 -18.53 7.30
C LEU A 69 0.40 -19.23 8.57
N SER A 70 -0.02 -20.46 8.86
CA SER A 70 0.36 -21.22 10.05
C SER A 70 1.40 -22.30 9.75
N SER A 71 1.25 -23.01 8.63
CA SER A 71 2.16 -24.06 8.16
C SER A 71 3.04 -23.52 7.05
N TRP A 72 4.36 -23.60 7.21
CA TRP A 72 5.34 -23.08 6.27
C TRP A 72 6.21 -24.20 5.72
N ALA A 73 6.34 -24.25 4.39
CA ALA A 73 7.22 -25.17 3.68
C ALA A 73 8.43 -24.41 3.12
N VAL A 74 9.61 -25.02 3.19
CA VAL A 74 10.82 -24.51 2.54
C VAL A 74 10.69 -24.73 1.04
N ALA A 75 10.56 -23.64 0.28
CA ALA A 75 10.49 -23.68 -1.18
C ALA A 75 11.88 -23.65 -1.83
N ALA A 76 12.85 -23.02 -1.16
CA ALA A 76 14.27 -23.07 -1.49
C ALA A 76 15.10 -22.82 -0.24
N ASN A 77 16.28 -23.43 -0.17
CA ASN A 77 17.21 -23.29 0.94
C ASN A 77 18.58 -22.78 0.46
N GLU A 78 19.52 -22.66 1.38
CA GLU A 78 20.88 -22.16 1.15
C GLU A 78 21.69 -22.96 0.12
N SER A 79 21.30 -24.20 -0.19
CA SER A 79 21.92 -24.97 -1.27
C SER A 79 21.51 -24.47 -2.66
N ALA A 80 20.30 -23.93 -2.80
CA ALA A 80 19.80 -23.31 -4.03
C ALA A 80 20.02 -21.79 -4.05
N LEU A 81 20.04 -21.15 -2.89
CA LEU A 81 20.15 -19.71 -2.71
C LEU A 81 21.37 -19.38 -1.86
N GLY A 82 22.55 -19.36 -2.48
CA GLY A 82 23.80 -19.01 -1.81
C GLY A 82 23.89 -17.55 -1.35
N PRO A 83 25.02 -17.11 -0.76
CA PRO A 83 25.18 -15.80 -0.13
C PRO A 83 24.92 -14.58 -1.02
N GLN A 84 25.01 -14.74 -2.34
CA GLN A 84 24.81 -13.69 -3.34
C GLN A 84 23.43 -13.72 -4.00
N ALA A 85 22.57 -14.69 -3.65
CA ALA A 85 21.24 -14.80 -4.23
C ALA A 85 20.34 -13.64 -3.76
N GLN A 86 19.58 -13.07 -4.68
CA GLN A 86 18.60 -11.99 -4.41
C GLN A 86 17.24 -12.27 -5.07
N GLN A 87 17.10 -13.45 -5.67
CA GLN A 87 15.90 -13.83 -6.40
C GLN A 87 15.74 -15.35 -6.40
N TYR A 88 14.48 -15.78 -6.41
CA TYR A 88 14.08 -17.17 -6.63
C TYR A 88 12.82 -17.22 -7.49
N THR A 89 12.65 -18.26 -8.31
CA THR A 89 11.41 -18.50 -9.04
C THR A 89 10.64 -19.65 -8.40
N LEU A 90 9.49 -19.34 -7.81
CA LEU A 90 8.51 -20.34 -7.39
C LEU A 90 7.89 -20.98 -8.64
N THR A 91 7.73 -22.30 -8.62
CA THR A 91 7.11 -23.07 -9.70
C THR A 91 6.04 -24.02 -9.13
N GLY A 92 5.14 -24.51 -9.98
CA GLY A 92 4.09 -25.44 -9.57
C GLY A 92 2.97 -24.80 -8.74
N LEU A 93 2.83 -23.47 -8.80
CA LEU A 93 1.75 -22.76 -8.12
C LEU A 93 0.41 -23.15 -8.74
N GLN A 94 -0.56 -23.48 -7.88
CA GLN A 94 -1.90 -23.84 -8.31
C GLN A 94 -2.73 -22.57 -8.59
N PRO A 95 -3.54 -22.54 -9.65
CA PRO A 95 -4.45 -21.44 -9.90
C PRO A 95 -5.48 -21.32 -8.78
N ASN A 96 -5.95 -20.11 -8.51
CA ASN A 96 -6.93 -19.75 -7.49
C ASN A 96 -6.51 -20.02 -6.04
N GLN A 97 -5.27 -20.47 -5.80
CA GLN A 97 -4.68 -20.64 -4.49
C GLN A 97 -3.87 -19.39 -4.11
N THR A 98 -4.09 -18.89 -2.89
CA THR A 98 -3.22 -17.86 -2.31
C THR A 98 -1.97 -18.51 -1.74
N TYR A 99 -0.82 -17.94 -2.08
CA TYR A 99 0.48 -18.26 -1.49
C TYR A 99 1.02 -17.04 -0.75
N TYR A 100 1.50 -17.29 0.46
CA TYR A 100 2.20 -16.35 1.32
C TYR A 100 3.69 -16.69 1.29
N VAL A 101 4.55 -15.70 1.14
CA VAL A 101 5.99 -15.87 0.96
C VAL A 101 6.74 -15.04 1.98
N LYS A 102 7.78 -15.64 2.58
CA LYS A 102 8.76 -14.95 3.42
C LYS A 102 10.17 -15.45 3.15
N VAL A 103 11.17 -14.63 3.45
CA VAL A 103 12.59 -14.94 3.25
C VAL A 103 13.35 -14.74 4.55
N THR A 104 14.32 -15.60 4.82
CA THR A 104 15.29 -15.47 5.91
C THR A 104 16.71 -15.56 5.37
N ALA A 105 17.66 -14.96 6.09
CA ALA A 105 19.09 -15.13 5.85
C ALA A 105 19.66 -16.20 6.78
N VAL A 106 20.62 -16.98 6.28
CA VAL A 106 21.35 -17.99 7.03
C VAL A 106 22.81 -17.56 7.16
N ASN A 107 23.28 -17.49 8.41
CA ASN A 107 24.63 -17.09 8.78
C ASN A 107 25.28 -18.18 9.63
N GLY A 108 26.03 -19.08 9.00
CA GLY A 108 26.52 -20.30 9.64
C GLY A 108 25.36 -21.23 9.98
N THR A 109 25.12 -21.45 11.28
CA THR A 109 23.99 -22.24 11.79
C THR A 109 22.82 -21.39 12.26
N THR A 110 22.92 -20.05 12.18
CA THR A 110 21.90 -19.13 12.66
C THR A 110 21.01 -18.66 11.51
N GLU A 111 19.71 -18.77 11.69
CA GLU A 111 18.71 -18.21 10.78
C GLU A 111 18.16 -16.90 11.35
N SER A 112 18.04 -15.88 10.50
CA SER A 112 17.54 -14.56 10.88
C SER A 112 16.04 -14.58 11.17
N PRO A 113 15.48 -13.53 11.81
CA PRO A 113 14.07 -13.21 11.68
C PRO A 113 13.65 -13.13 10.20
N SER A 114 12.38 -13.38 9.92
CA SER A 114 11.87 -13.34 8.55
C SER A 114 11.61 -11.92 8.07
N SER A 115 11.69 -11.75 6.75
CA SER A 115 11.13 -10.61 6.02
C SER A 115 9.64 -10.38 6.36
N PRO A 116 9.06 -9.22 5.94
CA PRO A 116 7.62 -9.10 5.79
C PRO A 116 7.06 -10.24 4.93
N ILE A 117 5.80 -10.61 5.13
CA ILE A 117 5.12 -11.56 4.27
C ILE A 117 4.50 -10.84 3.08
N LEU A 118 4.91 -11.23 1.88
CA LEU A 118 4.24 -10.87 0.63
C LEU A 118 3.31 -12.02 0.18
N SER A 119 2.30 -11.69 -0.61
CA SER A 119 1.25 -12.63 -1.04
C SER A 119 1.05 -12.60 -2.55
N ILE A 120 0.70 -13.75 -3.13
CA ILE A 120 0.33 -13.87 -4.54
C ILE A 120 -0.84 -14.84 -4.70
N ARG A 121 -1.73 -14.54 -5.64
CA ARG A 121 -2.78 -15.45 -6.10
C ARG A 121 -2.90 -15.33 -7.61
N LEU A 122 -2.53 -16.41 -8.31
CA LEU A 122 -2.70 -16.51 -9.75
C LEU A 122 -4.14 -16.96 -10.05
N ALA A 123 -4.95 -16.12 -10.67
CA ALA A 123 -6.32 -16.46 -11.06
C ALA A 123 -6.56 -16.01 -12.51
N PRO A 124 -6.30 -16.88 -13.51
CA PRO A 124 -6.48 -16.54 -14.92
C PRO A 124 -7.90 -16.01 -15.20
N GLY A 125 -8.00 -14.88 -15.90
CA GLY A 125 -9.26 -14.23 -16.25
C GLY A 125 -9.91 -13.40 -15.13
N ALA A 126 -9.42 -13.47 -13.89
CA ALA A 126 -9.87 -12.59 -12.82
C ALA A 126 -9.27 -11.19 -12.95
N LYS A 127 -9.96 -10.19 -12.40
CA LYS A 127 -9.38 -8.86 -12.20
C LYS A 127 -8.17 -8.97 -11.28
N LYS A 128 -7.08 -8.27 -11.64
CA LYS A 128 -5.78 -8.37 -10.97
C LYS A 128 -5.47 -7.11 -10.17
N TRP A 129 -5.18 -7.30 -8.88
CA TRP A 129 -4.74 -6.24 -7.98
C TRP A 129 -3.22 -6.26 -7.78
N LEU A 130 -2.65 -5.09 -7.59
CA LEU A 130 -1.34 -4.95 -6.96
C LEU A 130 -1.52 -4.52 -5.51
N ILE A 131 -0.93 -5.24 -4.56
CA ILE A 131 -0.85 -4.81 -3.15
C ILE A 131 0.55 -4.25 -2.92
N VAL A 132 0.65 -2.93 -2.71
CA VAL A 132 1.91 -2.22 -2.47
C VAL A 132 2.10 -2.02 -0.98
N ASN A 133 3.24 -2.50 -0.47
CA ASN A 133 3.69 -2.23 0.89
C ASN A 133 4.50 -0.92 0.94
N GLY A 134 3.83 0.19 1.19
CA GLY A 134 4.41 1.53 1.32
C GLY A 134 4.70 1.99 2.75
N TYR A 135 4.45 1.17 3.78
CA TYR A 135 4.67 1.58 5.18
C TYR A 135 6.16 1.62 5.61
N ASP A 136 6.80 2.77 5.44
CA ASP A 136 8.24 2.98 5.65
C ASP A 136 8.63 3.08 7.12
N ARG A 137 7.79 3.72 7.93
CA ARG A 137 8.12 4.04 9.32
C ARG A 137 8.05 2.85 10.28
N TRP A 138 7.51 1.70 9.86
CA TRP A 138 7.30 0.54 10.74
C TRP A 138 8.55 0.14 11.55
N THR A 139 9.73 0.08 10.90
CA THR A 139 10.97 -0.37 11.55
C THR A 139 11.44 0.53 12.68
N ARG A 140 10.91 1.75 12.77
CA ARG A 140 11.21 2.75 13.80
C ARG A 140 10.19 2.78 14.94
N LYS A 141 9.08 2.06 14.81
CA LYS A 141 8.02 2.01 15.82
C LYS A 141 8.44 1.05 16.93
N THR A 142 8.20 1.43 18.18
CA THR A 142 8.42 0.57 19.34
C THR A 142 7.58 -0.71 19.23
N GLU A 143 6.38 -0.57 18.67
CA GLU A 143 5.40 -1.62 18.39
C GLU A 143 5.94 -2.67 17.41
N SER A 144 6.94 -2.34 16.60
CA SER A 144 7.59 -3.33 15.73
C SER A 144 8.31 -4.42 16.50
N GLY A 145 8.77 -4.13 17.73
CA GLY A 145 9.57 -5.06 18.52
C GLY A 145 10.85 -5.54 17.80
N GLY A 146 11.32 -4.81 16.78
CA GLY A 146 12.40 -5.27 15.92
C GLY A 146 12.01 -6.47 15.04
N MET A 147 10.76 -6.54 14.60
CA MET A 147 10.26 -7.54 13.67
C MET A 147 9.60 -6.89 12.45
N ALA A 148 9.56 -7.62 11.34
CA ALA A 148 8.80 -7.23 10.16
C ALA A 148 7.28 -7.32 10.40
N HIS A 149 6.52 -6.39 9.79
CA HIS A 149 5.06 -6.47 9.76
C HIS A 149 4.57 -7.38 8.62
N ASN A 150 3.30 -7.80 8.70
CA ASN A 150 2.67 -8.70 7.72
C ASN A 150 1.37 -8.12 7.15
N PHE A 151 1.27 -6.80 7.03
CA PHE A 151 0.00 -6.11 6.70
C PHE A 151 -0.55 -6.45 5.32
N VAL A 152 0.30 -6.82 4.35
CA VAL A 152 -0.14 -7.33 3.03
C VAL A 152 -1.08 -8.53 3.19
N THR A 153 -0.88 -9.39 4.19
CA THR A 153 -1.74 -10.56 4.43
C THR A 153 -3.16 -10.19 4.84
N ARG A 154 -3.35 -9.04 5.50
CA ARG A 154 -4.67 -8.51 5.89
C ARG A 154 -5.48 -7.98 4.71
N VAL A 155 -4.83 -7.73 3.58
CA VAL A 155 -5.44 -7.35 2.29
C VAL A 155 -5.65 -8.57 1.39
N ALA A 156 -4.67 -9.46 1.33
CA ALA A 156 -4.70 -10.64 0.46
C ALA A 156 -5.88 -11.58 0.74
N GLY A 157 -6.21 -11.81 2.02
CA GLY A 157 -7.34 -12.67 2.41
C GLY A 157 -8.68 -12.19 1.82
N PRO A 158 -9.09 -10.93 2.05
CA PRO A 158 -10.29 -10.37 1.44
C PRO A 158 -10.33 -10.40 -0.09
N LEU A 159 -9.23 -10.04 -0.74
CA LEU A 159 -9.17 -10.09 -2.21
C LEU A 159 -9.33 -11.53 -2.73
N ALA A 160 -8.73 -12.51 -2.06
CA ALA A 160 -8.86 -13.93 -2.42
C ALA A 160 -10.30 -14.44 -2.27
N ALA A 161 -10.97 -14.07 -1.18
CA ALA A 161 -12.36 -14.45 -0.91
C ALA A 161 -13.35 -13.86 -1.95
N MET A 162 -13.02 -12.71 -2.53
CA MET A 162 -13.76 -12.12 -3.66
C MET A 162 -13.38 -12.69 -5.02
N GLY A 163 -12.43 -13.64 -5.08
CA GLY A 163 -12.03 -14.29 -6.32
C GLY A 163 -11.02 -13.50 -7.17
N TYR A 164 -10.45 -12.41 -6.66
CA TYR A 164 -9.47 -11.59 -7.40
C TYR A 164 -8.08 -12.24 -7.49
N ALA A 165 -7.40 -12.02 -8.61
CA ALA A 165 -5.95 -12.25 -8.69
C ALA A 165 -5.23 -11.12 -7.96
N PHE A 166 -4.07 -11.40 -7.40
CA PHE A 166 -3.22 -10.34 -6.86
C PHE A 166 -1.75 -10.73 -6.83
N GLU A 167 -0.93 -9.70 -6.92
CA GLU A 167 0.51 -9.73 -6.69
C GLU A 167 0.83 -8.72 -5.59
N SER A 168 2.03 -8.80 -5.04
CA SER A 168 2.45 -7.81 -4.04
C SER A 168 3.90 -7.41 -4.21
N ALA A 169 4.17 -6.16 -3.86
CA ALA A 169 5.48 -5.57 -3.98
C ALA A 169 5.71 -4.55 -2.87
N ASP A 170 6.98 -4.32 -2.58
CA ASP A 170 7.47 -3.15 -1.88
C ASP A 170 7.42 -1.94 -2.82
N ASN A 171 7.17 -0.76 -2.26
CA ASN A 171 7.07 0.48 -3.02
C ASN A 171 8.35 0.82 -3.80
N VAL A 172 9.52 0.29 -3.40
CA VAL A 172 10.78 0.45 -4.16
C VAL A 172 10.70 -0.03 -5.61
N ARG A 173 9.88 -1.05 -5.91
CA ARG A 173 9.73 -1.56 -7.29
C ARG A 173 8.75 -0.75 -8.13
N VAL A 174 7.94 0.11 -7.49
CA VAL A 174 7.17 1.15 -8.18
C VAL A 174 8.08 2.33 -8.52
N LEU A 175 8.99 2.70 -7.61
CA LEU A 175 9.95 3.80 -7.75
C LEU A 175 10.92 3.61 -8.91
N ASP A 176 11.50 2.42 -9.05
CA ASP A 176 12.46 2.10 -10.11
C ASP A 176 11.78 1.72 -11.45
N ARG A 177 10.45 1.77 -11.51
CA ARG A 177 9.61 1.46 -12.67
C ARG A 177 9.80 0.03 -13.23
N THR A 178 10.34 -0.88 -12.43
CA THR A 178 10.43 -2.31 -12.81
C THR A 178 9.10 -3.05 -12.57
N LEU A 179 8.15 -2.39 -11.89
CA LEU A 179 6.76 -2.80 -11.78
C LEU A 179 5.85 -1.72 -12.40
N THR A 180 5.08 -2.12 -13.42
CA THR A 180 4.24 -1.21 -14.21
C THR A 180 2.81 -1.20 -13.68
N LEU A 181 2.39 -0.12 -13.00
CA LEU A 181 1.05 -0.02 -12.42
C LEU A 181 -0.11 -0.24 -13.42
N PRO A 182 -0.03 0.22 -14.69
CA PRO A 182 -1.03 -0.08 -15.71
C PRO A 182 -1.31 -1.57 -15.99
N ASP A 183 -0.44 -2.49 -15.56
CA ASP A 183 -0.68 -3.94 -15.71
C ASP A 183 -1.71 -4.51 -14.72
N TYR A 184 -2.25 -3.66 -13.83
CA TYR A 184 -3.19 -4.03 -12.77
C TYR A 184 -4.50 -3.25 -12.87
N ASP A 185 -5.62 -3.96 -12.71
CA ASP A 185 -6.97 -3.39 -12.76
C ASP A 185 -7.23 -2.42 -11.59
N ALA A 186 -6.55 -2.63 -10.46
CA ALA A 186 -6.53 -1.74 -9.30
C ALA A 186 -5.23 -1.90 -8.49
N VAL A 187 -4.86 -0.84 -7.77
CA VAL A 187 -3.72 -0.80 -6.85
C VAL A 187 -4.23 -0.55 -5.44
N TRP A 188 -3.77 -1.36 -4.48
CA TRP A 188 -3.99 -1.22 -3.05
C TRP A 188 -2.69 -0.77 -2.38
N TRP A 189 -2.64 0.47 -1.92
CA TRP A 189 -1.44 1.10 -1.38
C TRP A 189 -1.52 1.23 0.14
N ILE A 190 -0.69 0.48 0.85
CA ILE A 190 -0.65 0.42 2.31
C ILE A 190 0.40 1.42 2.81
N LEU A 191 0.00 2.38 3.65
CA LEU A 191 0.94 3.34 4.26
C LEU A 191 1.11 3.17 5.77
N GLY A 192 0.22 2.49 6.49
CA GLY A 192 0.35 2.41 7.94
C GLY A 192 0.29 3.79 8.62
N ASP A 193 1.13 3.97 9.63
CA ASP A 193 1.28 5.22 10.39
C ASP A 193 2.55 5.97 9.99
N GLU A 194 2.48 6.67 8.86
CA GLU A 194 3.56 7.54 8.38
C GLU A 194 3.66 8.82 9.21
N SER A 195 4.61 9.69 8.88
CA SER A 195 4.68 11.07 9.41
C SER A 195 5.60 11.90 8.54
N SER A 196 5.63 13.21 8.74
CA SER A 196 6.39 14.16 7.93
C SER A 196 7.92 14.03 7.89
N THR A 197 8.52 13.18 8.72
CA THR A 197 9.93 12.80 8.58
C THR A 197 10.15 11.81 7.45
N ASP A 198 9.08 11.14 7.06
CA ASP A 198 9.04 10.09 6.07
C ASP A 198 8.01 10.47 5.00
N ASP A 199 8.46 10.99 3.84
CA ASP A 199 7.55 11.41 2.76
C ASP A 199 6.52 10.30 2.54
N SER A 200 5.26 10.54 2.94
CA SER A 200 4.24 9.47 3.04
C SER A 200 3.91 8.90 1.67
N VAL A 201 4.05 9.77 0.65
CA VAL A 201 4.15 9.39 -0.75
C VAL A 201 5.27 10.25 -1.33
N SER A 202 6.41 9.64 -1.64
CA SER A 202 7.55 10.32 -2.24
C SER A 202 7.22 10.94 -3.60
N TYR A 203 8.04 11.90 -4.02
CA TYR A 203 7.84 12.58 -5.31
C TYR A 203 7.71 11.59 -6.50
N GLN A 204 8.56 10.58 -6.57
CA GLN A 204 8.50 9.59 -7.66
C GLN A 204 7.25 8.70 -7.57
N GLU A 205 6.80 8.32 -6.37
CA GLU A 205 5.53 7.60 -6.19
C GLU A 205 4.35 8.46 -6.61
N GLN A 206 4.35 9.74 -6.25
CA GLN A 206 3.32 10.68 -6.69
C GLN A 206 3.26 10.73 -8.22
N LEU A 207 4.40 10.78 -8.93
CA LEU A 207 4.41 10.76 -10.39
C LEU A 207 3.85 9.44 -10.95
N ALA A 208 4.26 8.29 -10.40
CA ALA A 208 3.76 6.98 -10.85
C ALA A 208 2.24 6.84 -10.64
N LEU A 209 1.73 7.30 -9.50
CA LEU A 209 0.30 7.28 -9.19
C LEU A 209 -0.49 8.27 -10.04
N GLN A 210 0.07 9.44 -10.36
CA GLN A 210 -0.52 10.39 -11.30
C GLN A 210 -0.66 9.76 -12.68
N ASP A 211 0.42 9.20 -13.23
CA ASP A 211 0.43 8.55 -14.54
C ASP A 211 -0.60 7.40 -14.58
N TYR A 212 -0.68 6.60 -13.50
CA TYR A 212 -1.65 5.52 -13.38
C TYR A 212 -3.11 6.02 -13.40
N LEU A 213 -3.43 7.05 -12.61
CA LEU A 213 -4.78 7.62 -12.53
C LEU A 213 -5.19 8.34 -13.83
N GLN A 214 -4.26 9.02 -14.51
CA GLN A 214 -4.50 9.66 -15.81
C GLN A 214 -4.85 8.66 -16.92
N GLN A 215 -4.41 7.41 -16.78
CA GLN A 215 -4.70 6.30 -17.70
C GLN A 215 -5.96 5.49 -17.32
N GLY A 216 -6.75 5.96 -16.35
CA GLY A 216 -7.97 5.27 -15.90
C GLY A 216 -7.75 4.23 -14.79
N GLY A 217 -6.58 4.26 -14.16
CA GLY A 217 -6.23 3.42 -13.02
C GLY A 217 -7.15 3.63 -11.81
N LYS A 218 -7.17 2.64 -10.91
CA LYS A 218 -8.00 2.63 -9.71
C LYS A 218 -7.13 2.45 -8.48
N LEU A 219 -7.06 3.49 -7.64
CA LEU A 219 -6.18 3.53 -6.48
C LEU A 219 -6.98 3.48 -5.19
N PHE A 220 -6.78 2.44 -4.38
CA PHE A 220 -7.11 2.50 -2.96
C PHE A 220 -5.84 2.79 -2.18
N ILE A 221 -5.88 3.80 -1.32
CA ILE A 221 -4.75 4.21 -0.49
C ILE A 221 -5.24 4.51 0.94
N SER A 222 -4.52 4.02 1.94
CA SER A 222 -4.93 4.18 3.35
C SER A 222 -3.73 4.26 4.28
N GLY A 223 -3.83 5.12 5.30
CA GLY A 223 -2.82 5.36 6.32
C GLY A 223 -3.20 6.55 7.20
N SER A 224 -2.48 6.75 8.31
CA SER A 224 -2.50 8.00 9.08
C SER A 224 -1.39 8.95 8.63
N GLU A 225 -1.55 10.24 8.95
CA GLU A 225 -0.63 11.34 8.61
C GLU A 225 -0.31 11.54 7.10
N ILE A 226 -1.06 10.93 6.16
CA ILE A 226 -0.88 11.11 4.71
C ILE A 226 -1.06 12.57 4.32
N LEU A 227 -2.19 13.17 4.68
CA LEU A 227 -2.54 14.55 4.31
C LEU A 227 -1.87 15.57 5.22
N TYR A 228 -1.58 15.20 6.47
CA TYR A 228 -0.68 15.98 7.31
C TYR A 228 0.67 16.19 6.63
N ASP A 229 1.30 15.12 6.14
CA ASP A 229 2.53 15.21 5.38
C ASP A 229 2.33 16.02 4.08
N LEU A 230 1.37 15.61 3.24
CA LEU A 230 1.24 16.18 1.90
C LEU A 230 0.72 17.64 1.84
N ILE A 231 0.01 18.11 2.85
CA ILE A 231 -0.61 19.45 2.83
C ILE A 231 -0.12 20.32 3.98
N SER A 232 -0.13 19.83 5.22
CA SER A 232 0.25 20.65 6.38
C SER A 232 1.77 20.91 6.40
N LYS A 233 2.56 19.94 5.95
CA LYS A 233 4.02 20.06 5.85
C LYS A 233 4.45 20.44 4.45
N ALA A 234 3.94 19.72 3.44
CA ALA A 234 4.20 19.97 2.03
C ALA A 234 5.71 20.14 1.75
N ASN A 235 6.51 19.20 2.26
CA ASN A 235 7.97 19.25 2.18
C ASN A 235 8.47 19.03 0.75
N THR A 236 7.72 18.27 -0.05
CA THR A 236 8.00 17.98 -1.45
C THR A 236 7.15 18.86 -2.37
N ILE A 237 7.75 19.32 -3.48
CA ILE A 237 7.19 20.38 -4.35
C ILE A 237 5.79 20.07 -4.90
N ASN A 238 5.45 18.79 -5.04
CA ASN A 238 4.22 18.34 -5.67
C ASN A 238 3.16 17.87 -4.66
N ASP A 239 3.45 17.88 -3.37
CA ASP A 239 2.62 17.21 -2.36
C ASP A 239 1.19 17.74 -2.33
N THR A 240 1.05 19.06 -2.19
CA THR A 240 -0.26 19.68 -2.10
C THR A 240 -1.03 19.54 -3.41
N ALA A 241 -0.34 19.68 -4.54
CA ALA A 241 -0.95 19.51 -5.85
C ALA A 241 -1.40 18.05 -6.09
N PHE A 242 -0.61 17.07 -5.63
CA PHE A 242 -0.94 15.66 -5.69
C PHE A 242 -2.17 15.34 -4.83
N ALA A 243 -2.17 15.77 -3.57
CA ALA A 243 -3.28 15.53 -2.65
C ALA A 243 -4.60 16.13 -3.18
N LEU A 244 -4.59 17.40 -3.60
CA LEU A 244 -5.79 18.09 -4.05
C LEU A 244 -6.29 17.60 -5.42
N ASN A 245 -5.40 17.33 -6.37
CA ASN A 245 -5.79 17.04 -7.75
C ASN A 245 -5.92 15.54 -8.05
N TYR A 246 -5.22 14.67 -7.33
CA TYR A 246 -5.16 13.23 -7.60
C TYR A 246 -5.71 12.38 -6.46
N LEU A 247 -5.40 12.69 -5.20
CA LEU A 247 -6.12 12.07 -4.08
C LEU A 247 -7.51 12.70 -3.89
N LYS A 248 -7.77 13.85 -4.53
CA LYS A 248 -9.05 14.56 -4.50
C LYS A 248 -9.51 14.88 -3.08
N CYS A 249 -8.54 15.16 -2.21
CA CYS A 249 -8.77 15.41 -0.80
C CYS A 249 -7.88 16.55 -0.28
N GLY A 250 -8.48 17.46 0.46
CA GLY A 250 -7.81 18.44 1.31
C GLY A 250 -7.64 17.90 2.74
N TYR A 251 -6.83 18.62 3.51
CA TYR A 251 -6.53 18.33 4.90
C TYR A 251 -7.40 19.19 5.83
N GLY A 252 -8.15 18.54 6.71
CA GLY A 252 -9.03 19.22 7.67
C GLY A 252 -8.36 19.44 9.02
N ALA A 253 -7.83 18.37 9.61
CA ALA A 253 -7.16 18.43 10.90
C ALA A 253 -6.26 17.20 11.12
N ASP A 254 -5.30 17.39 12.03
CA ASP A 254 -4.52 16.31 12.63
C ASP A 254 -5.43 15.65 13.65
N GLY A 255 -5.78 14.38 13.42
CA GLY A 255 -6.59 13.65 14.39
C GLY A 255 -5.87 13.55 15.74
N SER A 256 -6.61 13.21 16.78
CA SER A 256 -5.99 12.89 18.07
C SER A 256 -6.77 11.79 18.76
N SER A 257 -6.07 10.95 19.53
CA SER A 257 -6.68 9.79 20.20
C SER A 257 -7.50 8.94 19.23
N GLY A 258 -6.94 8.70 18.04
CA GLY A 258 -7.57 7.92 16.98
C GLY A 258 -8.92 8.46 16.50
N ASN A 259 -9.27 9.73 16.77
CA ASN A 259 -10.62 10.24 16.51
C ASN A 259 -11.73 9.30 17.03
N GLY A 260 -11.48 8.66 18.18
CA GLY A 260 -12.40 7.70 18.80
C GLY A 260 -12.26 6.24 18.31
N TYR A 261 -11.25 5.91 17.51
CA TYR A 261 -10.89 4.53 17.10
C TYR A 261 -12.03 3.75 16.43
N SER A 262 -12.92 4.48 15.77
CA SER A 262 -14.12 3.93 15.14
C SER A 262 -14.53 4.79 13.96
N VAL A 263 -15.01 4.12 12.91
CA VAL A 263 -15.58 4.74 11.72
C VAL A 263 -16.95 4.15 11.41
N SER A 264 -17.81 4.98 10.84
CA SER A 264 -19.12 4.58 10.32
C SER A 264 -19.30 5.09 8.90
N GLY A 265 -20.02 4.31 8.11
CA GLY A 265 -20.37 4.61 6.74
C GLY A 265 -21.45 5.67 6.61
N LEU A 266 -21.22 6.64 5.74
CA LEU A 266 -22.19 7.70 5.46
C LEU A 266 -23.34 7.17 4.60
N ALA A 267 -24.57 7.57 4.95
CA ALA A 267 -25.78 7.16 4.24
C ALA A 267 -25.76 7.60 2.77
N GLY A 268 -26.31 6.78 1.88
CA GLY A 268 -26.35 7.07 0.45
C GLY A 268 -25.03 6.86 -0.30
N THR A 269 -24.01 6.33 0.36
CA THR A 269 -22.69 6.05 -0.24
C THR A 269 -22.44 4.54 -0.38
N VAL A 270 -21.37 4.16 -1.09
CA VAL A 270 -20.92 2.75 -1.18
C VAL A 270 -20.52 2.16 0.19
N PHE A 271 -20.27 3.01 1.20
CA PHE A 271 -20.01 2.60 2.57
C PHE A 271 -21.23 2.65 3.49
N SER A 272 -22.42 3.01 3.00
CA SER A 272 -23.63 3.07 3.83
C SER A 272 -23.83 1.80 4.67
N GLY A 273 -24.00 1.98 5.99
CA GLY A 273 -24.18 0.90 6.97
C GLY A 273 -22.89 0.20 7.44
N ALA A 274 -21.73 0.52 6.87
CA ALA A 274 -20.45 -0.02 7.32
C ALA A 274 -20.09 0.52 8.71
N ASN A 275 -19.47 -0.33 9.55
CA ASN A 275 -18.94 0.07 10.85
C ASN A 275 -17.67 -0.72 11.13
N ALA A 276 -16.65 -0.06 11.67
CA ALA A 276 -15.40 -0.71 12.05
C ALA A 276 -14.73 0.04 13.20
N SER A 277 -14.02 -0.71 14.04
CA SER A 277 -12.99 -0.15 14.93
C SER A 277 -11.62 -0.40 14.34
N PHE A 278 -10.70 0.54 14.56
CA PHE A 278 -9.29 0.39 14.25
C PHE A 278 -8.45 0.49 15.51
N ASP A 279 -7.21 0.02 15.43
CA ASP A 279 -6.41 -0.29 16.59
C ASP A 279 -6.00 0.96 17.39
N ASN A 280 -6.15 0.85 18.71
CA ASN A 280 -5.74 1.82 19.73
C ASN A 280 -4.47 1.40 20.49
N GLY A 281 -3.71 0.47 19.91
CA GLY A 281 -2.52 -0.14 20.50
C GLY A 281 -2.78 -1.45 21.24
N THR A 282 -4.01 -1.98 21.22
CA THR A 282 -4.39 -3.22 21.93
C THR A 282 -4.89 -4.34 21.01
N GLY A 283 -5.11 -4.04 19.72
CA GLY A 283 -5.64 -4.94 18.70
C GLY A 283 -4.59 -5.73 17.90
N GLY A 284 -3.33 -5.70 18.34
CA GLY A 284 -2.24 -6.49 17.74
C GLY A 284 -1.62 -5.88 16.48
N THR A 285 -1.79 -4.58 16.24
CA THR A 285 -1.05 -3.79 15.26
C THR A 285 -0.28 -2.65 15.94
N PHE A 286 -0.75 -1.42 15.84
CA PHE A 286 -0.16 -0.23 16.45
C PHE A 286 -1.28 0.76 16.81
N ASP A 287 -0.99 1.69 17.72
CA ASP A 287 -1.91 2.76 18.07
C ASP A 287 -1.96 3.80 16.93
N VAL A 288 -3.12 3.90 16.26
CA VAL A 288 -3.37 4.93 15.24
C VAL A 288 -3.72 6.24 15.95
N LYS A 289 -2.69 6.94 16.42
CA LYS A 289 -2.88 8.11 17.28
C LYS A 289 -3.37 9.35 16.53
N TYR A 290 -2.90 9.53 15.30
CA TYR A 290 -3.08 10.75 14.48
C TYR A 290 -3.69 10.46 13.10
N PRO A 291 -4.91 9.89 13.02
CA PRO A 291 -5.57 9.70 11.73
C PRO A 291 -5.99 11.03 11.12
N ASP A 292 -5.82 11.20 9.80
CA ASP A 292 -6.18 12.46 9.12
C ASP A 292 -7.70 12.66 9.11
N VAL A 293 -8.13 13.91 9.35
CA VAL A 293 -9.51 14.35 9.06
C VAL A 293 -9.55 14.93 7.65
N LEU A 294 -10.38 14.36 6.79
CA LEU A 294 -10.39 14.61 5.35
C LEU A 294 -11.34 15.75 4.99
N VAL A 295 -11.00 16.50 3.93
CA VAL A 295 -11.89 17.49 3.30
C VAL A 295 -12.05 17.12 1.82
N PRO A 296 -13.19 16.52 1.40
CA PRO A 296 -13.39 16.15 0.00
C PRO A 296 -13.21 17.35 -0.96
N GLN A 297 -12.47 17.17 -2.05
CA GLN A 297 -12.39 18.17 -3.11
C GLN A 297 -13.60 18.09 -4.06
N SER A 298 -13.72 19.06 -4.97
CA SER A 298 -14.82 19.08 -5.95
C SER A 298 -14.92 17.75 -6.72
N GLY A 299 -16.13 17.18 -6.72
CA GLY A 299 -16.48 15.89 -7.30
C GLY A 299 -16.22 14.68 -6.39
N ALA A 300 -15.45 14.81 -5.31
CA ALA A 300 -15.22 13.73 -4.36
C ALA A 300 -16.40 13.61 -3.38
N THR A 301 -16.71 12.38 -2.99
CA THR A 301 -17.78 12.04 -2.06
C THR A 301 -17.18 11.54 -0.75
N ALA A 302 -17.55 12.16 0.38
CA ALA A 302 -17.26 11.61 1.69
C ALA A 302 -18.02 10.29 1.88
N ILE A 303 -17.34 9.25 2.35
CA ILE A 303 -17.90 7.89 2.49
C ILE A 303 -17.88 7.35 3.92
N LEU A 304 -16.97 7.86 4.76
CA LEU A 304 -16.78 7.43 6.14
C LEU A 304 -16.66 8.66 7.05
N GLN A 305 -17.14 8.53 8.28
CA GLN A 305 -16.93 9.49 9.36
C GLN A 305 -16.35 8.79 10.58
N TYR A 306 -15.46 9.47 11.29
CA TYR A 306 -15.00 9.07 12.62
C TYR A 306 -16.12 9.22 13.66
N ALA A 307 -15.96 8.56 14.81
CA ALA A 307 -16.87 8.72 15.95
C ALA A 307 -16.96 10.19 16.44
N THR A 308 -15.91 10.98 16.25
CA THR A 308 -15.86 12.42 16.58
C THR A 308 -16.52 13.32 15.52
N GLY A 309 -17.00 12.76 14.41
CA GLY A 309 -17.71 13.46 13.34
C GLY A 309 -16.84 13.96 12.17
N GLY A 310 -15.51 13.88 12.29
CA GLY A 310 -14.60 14.20 11.18
C GLY A 310 -14.72 13.19 10.03
N ILE A 311 -14.51 13.61 8.78
CA ILE A 311 -14.52 12.70 7.63
C ILE A 311 -13.28 11.80 7.68
N ALA A 312 -13.50 10.49 7.57
CA ALA A 312 -12.47 9.46 7.66
C ALA A 312 -12.10 8.83 6.31
N GLY A 313 -12.95 9.01 5.30
CA GLY A 313 -12.72 8.44 3.98
C GLY A 313 -13.49 9.14 2.88
N ILE A 314 -12.91 9.18 1.69
CA ILE A 314 -13.49 9.78 0.49
C ILE A 314 -13.32 8.87 -0.73
N THR A 315 -14.19 9.05 -1.72
CA THR A 315 -14.08 8.44 -3.05
C THR A 315 -14.20 9.49 -4.14
N TYR A 316 -13.56 9.26 -5.28
CA TYR A 316 -13.76 10.05 -6.49
C TYR A 316 -13.59 9.19 -7.73
N THR A 317 -14.44 9.45 -8.74
CA THR A 317 -14.32 8.90 -10.09
C THR A 317 -14.37 10.06 -11.08
N GLY A 318 -13.45 10.08 -12.03
CA GLY A 318 -13.41 11.12 -13.04
C GLY A 318 -12.10 11.15 -13.80
N VAL A 319 -11.97 12.11 -14.70
CA VAL A 319 -10.72 12.36 -15.42
C VAL A 319 -9.74 13.05 -14.46
N PHE A 320 -8.49 12.60 -14.49
CA PHE A 320 -7.39 13.17 -13.71
C PHE A 320 -6.41 13.88 -14.64
N GLY A 321 -5.84 15.00 -14.17
CA GLY A 321 -4.79 15.75 -14.88
C GLY A 321 -5.11 15.98 -16.35
N THR A 322 -4.21 15.55 -17.23
CA THR A 322 -4.34 15.61 -18.69
C THR A 322 -4.87 14.32 -19.32
N GLY A 323 -5.35 13.38 -18.49
CA GLY A 323 -5.92 12.11 -18.94
C GLY A 323 -7.20 12.28 -19.75
N SER A 324 -7.65 11.18 -20.35
CA SER A 324 -8.91 11.13 -21.11
C SER A 324 -9.83 9.98 -20.70
N VAL A 325 -9.34 9.06 -19.87
CA VAL A 325 -10.08 7.91 -19.36
C VAL A 325 -10.37 8.18 -17.88
N PRO A 326 -11.63 8.04 -17.42
CA PRO A 326 -11.93 8.18 -16.00
C PRO A 326 -11.19 7.14 -15.16
N GLY A 327 -10.41 7.62 -14.18
CA GLY A 327 -9.83 6.79 -13.12
C GLY A 327 -10.71 6.81 -11.87
N ALA A 328 -10.25 6.17 -10.81
CA ALA A 328 -10.89 6.24 -9.50
C ALA A 328 -9.88 6.26 -8.35
N VAL A 329 -10.21 6.98 -7.27
CA VAL A 329 -9.46 6.94 -6.01
C VAL A 329 -10.42 6.73 -4.84
N CYS A 330 -10.00 5.87 -3.90
CA CYS A 330 -10.62 5.71 -2.59
C CYS A 330 -9.52 5.91 -1.55
N LEU A 331 -9.68 6.90 -0.67
CA LEU A 331 -8.70 7.27 0.35
C LEU A 331 -9.32 7.13 1.74
N PHE A 332 -8.62 6.45 2.65
CA PHE A 332 -8.91 6.49 4.09
C PHE A 332 -7.81 7.26 4.83
N GLY A 333 -8.21 8.11 5.78
CA GLY A 333 -7.31 8.82 6.71
C GLY A 333 -6.83 7.99 7.90
N PHE A 334 -7.09 6.69 7.87
CA PHE A 334 -6.61 5.71 8.84
C PHE A 334 -6.14 4.46 8.09
N PRO A 335 -5.20 3.68 8.63
CA PRO A 335 -4.67 2.51 7.94
C PRO A 335 -5.67 1.34 7.99
N TYR A 336 -6.12 0.87 6.83
CA TYR A 336 -7.10 -0.23 6.73
C TYR A 336 -6.63 -1.50 7.48
N GLU A 337 -5.34 -1.79 7.43
CA GLU A 337 -4.72 -2.94 8.07
C GLU A 337 -4.89 -2.96 9.59
N THR A 338 -5.21 -1.81 10.20
CA THR A 338 -5.45 -1.69 11.66
C THR A 338 -6.89 -1.94 12.06
N ILE A 339 -7.82 -2.12 11.11
CA ILE A 339 -9.19 -2.56 11.42
C ILE A 339 -9.11 -3.89 12.18
N THR A 340 -9.73 -3.95 13.36
CA THR A 340 -9.42 -4.97 14.36
C THR A 340 -10.05 -6.33 14.05
N THR A 341 -11.26 -6.34 13.50
CA THR A 341 -11.97 -7.59 13.18
C THR A 341 -11.80 -8.00 11.72
N GLU A 342 -11.70 -9.31 11.48
CA GLU A 342 -11.61 -9.85 10.12
C GLU A 342 -12.88 -9.59 9.31
N SER A 343 -14.06 -9.70 9.92
CA SER A 343 -15.33 -9.42 9.27
C SER A 343 -15.46 -7.97 8.80
N ALA A 344 -14.98 -6.99 9.58
CA ALA A 344 -14.99 -5.59 9.16
C ALA A 344 -13.97 -5.34 8.04
N ARG A 345 -12.78 -5.96 8.10
CA ARG A 345 -11.81 -5.94 6.99
C ARG A 345 -12.45 -6.47 5.70
N MET A 346 -13.08 -7.64 5.76
CA MET A 346 -13.82 -8.23 4.64
C MET A 346 -14.88 -7.27 4.05
N ASP A 347 -15.74 -6.69 4.89
CA ASP A 347 -16.79 -5.77 4.45
C ASP A 347 -16.20 -4.50 3.78
N PHE A 348 -15.19 -3.89 4.39
CA PHE A 348 -14.56 -2.69 3.86
C PHE A 348 -13.84 -2.97 2.53
N ALA A 349 -13.10 -4.08 2.42
CA ALA A 349 -12.46 -4.47 1.16
C ALA A 349 -13.49 -4.73 0.04
N GLN A 350 -14.63 -5.37 0.36
CA GLN A 350 -15.71 -5.58 -0.60
C GLN A 350 -16.30 -4.25 -1.09
N ARG A 351 -16.45 -3.26 -0.21
CA ARG A 351 -16.95 -1.93 -0.59
C ARG A 351 -15.98 -1.15 -1.46
N VAL A 352 -14.67 -1.24 -1.18
CA VAL A 352 -13.64 -0.69 -2.07
C VAL A 352 -13.70 -1.37 -3.44
N ALA A 353 -13.77 -2.71 -3.50
CA ALA A 353 -13.86 -3.44 -4.75
C ALA A 353 -15.15 -3.11 -5.53
N ASN A 354 -16.28 -2.97 -4.85
CA ASN A 354 -17.55 -2.56 -5.45
C ASN A 354 -17.47 -1.15 -6.02
N PHE A 355 -16.82 -0.21 -5.32
CA PHE A 355 -16.59 1.13 -5.84
C PHE A 355 -15.79 1.11 -7.16
N PHE A 356 -14.79 0.25 -7.27
CA PHE A 356 -13.92 0.17 -8.45
C PHE A 356 -14.50 -0.62 -9.62
N PHE A 357 -15.26 -1.68 -9.35
CA PHE A 357 -15.61 -2.67 -10.37
C PHE A 357 -17.09 -2.95 -10.51
N ALA A 358 -17.96 -2.43 -9.64
CA ALA A 358 -19.39 -2.54 -9.88
C ALA A 358 -19.74 -1.74 -11.14
N SER A 359 -20.39 -2.40 -12.09
CA SER A 359 -20.99 -1.73 -13.25
C SER A 359 -21.92 -0.64 -12.75
N SER A 360 -21.81 0.59 -13.27
CA SER A 360 -22.89 1.54 -13.11
C SER A 360 -24.12 0.92 -13.77
N ASN A 361 -25.15 0.61 -13.00
CA ASN A 361 -26.48 0.28 -13.53
C ASN A 361 -27.08 1.57 -14.12
N VAL A 362 -26.45 2.10 -15.17
CA VAL A 362 -27.13 3.02 -16.08
C VAL A 362 -27.99 2.11 -16.95
N PRO A 363 -29.33 2.19 -16.88
CA PRO A 363 -30.18 1.48 -17.82
C PRO A 363 -29.71 1.86 -19.21
N LEU A 364 -29.36 0.88 -20.04
CA LEU A 364 -29.23 1.09 -21.48
C LEU A 364 -30.52 1.79 -21.91
N TRP A 365 -30.41 3.00 -22.45
CA TRP A 365 -31.54 3.77 -22.95
C TRP A 365 -32.40 2.86 -23.83
N GLN A 366 -33.56 2.46 -23.32
CA GLN A 366 -34.50 1.66 -24.07
C GLN A 366 -35.19 2.62 -25.04
N GLN A 367 -34.79 2.59 -26.31
CA GLN A 367 -35.49 3.33 -27.35
C GLN A 367 -36.91 2.76 -27.47
N TYR A 368 -37.90 3.49 -26.99
CA TYR A 368 -39.30 3.19 -27.27
C TYR A 368 -39.51 3.37 -28.78
N ARG A 369 -39.86 2.28 -29.46
CA ARG A 369 -40.32 2.30 -30.86
C ARG A 369 -41.81 2.55 -30.93
#